data_AF-A0A1D2IFX9-F1
#
_entry.id   AF-A0A1D2IFX9-F1
#
_cell.length_a   1.000
_cell.length_b   1.000
_cell.length_c   1.000
_cell.angle_alpha   90.00
_cell.angle_beta   90.00
_cell.angle_gamma   90.00
#
_symmetry.space_group_name_H-M   'P 1'
#
loop_
_entity.id
_entity.type
_entity.pdbx_description
1 polymer ?
#
loop_
_entity_poly.entity_id
_entity_poly.type
_entity_poly.pdbx_seq_one_letter_code
_entity_poly.pdbx_strand_id
1 'polypeptide(L)'
;MPSDLPSSPVPSVTGTRQEENGDQAPHYAENHAYRVQASLTPDERARGQASAKLIREELEKVRQEGGAGEHGVFGGERIAAALSRLGCGEEHGVYIGPGFYSVHTGVVCVSGDVTKHELTSEVHGAYIEPQPGTGPCVKNRGGH
;
A
#
# COMPACT_ATOMS: atom_id res chain seq x y z
N MET A 1 -62.92 -23.19 11.66
CA MET A 1 -61.50 -22.83 11.91
C MET A 1 -60.94 -22.37 10.55
N PRO A 2 -60.17 -21.28 10.53
CA PRO A 2 -60.38 -20.01 9.78
C PRO A 2 -60.00 -20.05 8.28
N SER A 3 -60.69 -19.31 7.39
CA SER A 3 -60.40 -17.94 6.85
C SER A 3 -59.09 -17.90 6.03
N ASP A 4 -58.95 -17.40 4.80
CA ASP A 4 -59.56 -16.28 4.06
C ASP A 4 -59.35 -16.45 2.54
N LEU A 5 -60.16 -15.75 1.73
CA LEU A 5 -60.11 -15.63 0.25
C LEU A 5 -59.17 -14.47 -0.21
N PRO A 6 -58.95 -14.25 -1.54
CA PRO A 6 -57.65 -13.93 -2.15
C PRO A 6 -57.42 -12.44 -2.43
N SER A 7 -56.16 -12.05 -2.72
CA SER A 7 -55.85 -10.74 -3.31
C SER A 7 -54.65 -10.80 -4.26
N SER A 8 -54.96 -10.88 -5.56
CA SER A 8 -54.49 -10.03 -6.67
C SER A 8 -52.98 -9.84 -7.00
N PRO A 9 -52.65 -9.48 -8.26
CA PRO A 9 -51.53 -10.02 -9.03
C PRO A 9 -50.21 -9.27 -8.89
N VAL A 10 -49.11 -9.98 -9.20
CA VAL A 10 -47.76 -9.44 -9.38
C VAL A 10 -47.68 -8.48 -10.58
N PRO A 11 -47.25 -7.22 -10.39
CA PRO A 11 -46.76 -6.41 -11.50
C PRO A 11 -45.27 -6.68 -11.73
N SER A 12 -44.94 -7.01 -12.97
CA SER A 12 -43.58 -7.07 -13.50
C SER A 12 -42.88 -5.73 -13.32
N VAL A 13 -41.73 -5.73 -12.66
CA VAL A 13 -40.82 -4.57 -12.67
C VAL A 13 -39.68 -4.89 -13.62
N THR A 14 -39.82 -4.34 -14.82
CA THR A 14 -38.75 -4.06 -15.78
C THR A 14 -37.59 -3.41 -15.03
N GLY A 15 -36.45 -4.11 -14.95
CA GLY A 15 -35.24 -3.62 -14.30
C GLY A 15 -34.54 -2.55 -15.14
N THR A 16 -35.08 -1.34 -15.19
CA THR A 16 -34.32 -0.13 -15.48
C THR A 16 -34.10 0.61 -14.17
N ARG A 17 -32.91 0.44 -13.59
CA ARG A 17 -32.37 1.26 -12.50
C ARG A 17 -31.03 1.81 -12.99
N GLN A 18 -30.64 3.07 -12.84
CA GLN A 18 -31.26 4.33 -12.44
C GLN A 18 -30.08 5.31 -12.59
N GLU A 19 -30.28 6.44 -13.27
CA GLU A 19 -29.29 7.50 -13.41
C GLU A 19 -28.86 8.07 -12.04
N GLU A 20 -27.63 8.56 -12.05
CA GLU A 20 -26.91 9.40 -11.08
C GLU A 20 -27.71 10.06 -9.96
N ASN A 21 -27.19 9.93 -8.74
CA ASN A 21 -27.11 11.09 -7.85
C ASN A 21 -25.86 10.98 -6.97
N GLY A 22 -24.97 11.96 -7.15
CA GLY A 22 -23.78 12.15 -6.36
C GLY A 22 -24.12 12.62 -4.95
N ASP A 23 -23.77 11.79 -3.97
CA ASP A 23 -23.68 12.21 -2.58
C ASP A 23 -22.27 11.85 -2.08
N GLN A 24 -21.28 12.53 -2.67
CA GLN A 24 -19.92 12.52 -2.15
C GLN A 24 -19.89 13.57 -1.04
N ALA A 25 -19.81 13.12 0.22
CA ALA A 25 -19.84 13.98 1.40
C ALA A 25 -18.94 15.22 1.18
N PRO A 26 -19.38 16.45 1.55
CA PRO A 26 -18.81 17.71 1.07
C PRO A 26 -17.35 18.01 1.47
N HIS A 27 -16.67 17.09 2.16
CA HIS A 27 -15.25 17.19 2.51
C HIS A 27 -14.49 15.87 2.29
N TYR A 28 -15.02 14.92 1.49
CA TYR A 28 -14.39 13.61 1.26
C TYR A 28 -13.00 13.76 0.61
N ALA A 29 -12.86 14.66 -0.36
CA ALA A 29 -11.58 14.92 -1.01
C ALA A 29 -10.55 15.53 -0.04
N GLU A 30 -10.96 16.45 0.82
CA GLU A 30 -10.09 17.09 1.83
C GLU A 30 -9.66 16.11 2.94
N ASN A 31 -10.56 15.22 3.39
CA ASN A 31 -10.26 14.20 4.40
C ASN A 31 -9.45 13.00 3.86
N HIS A 32 -9.15 12.96 2.56
CA HIS A 32 -8.39 11.87 1.95
C HIS A 32 -7.20 12.33 1.10
N ALA A 33 -6.98 13.63 0.93
CA ALA A 33 -5.85 14.20 0.20
C ALA A 33 -4.50 13.61 0.66
N TYR A 34 -4.33 13.44 1.98
CA TYR A 34 -3.12 12.85 2.57
C TYR A 34 -2.88 11.36 2.23
N ARG A 35 -3.88 10.68 1.67
CA ARG A 35 -3.79 9.28 1.22
C ARG A 35 -3.59 9.16 -0.29
N VAL A 36 -3.61 10.28 -1.03
CA VAL A 36 -3.53 10.26 -2.49
C VAL A 36 -2.09 9.96 -2.91
N GLN A 37 -1.97 8.97 -3.79
CA GLN A 37 -0.71 8.58 -4.43
C GLN A 37 -0.69 9.09 -5.87
N ALA A 38 0.49 9.40 -6.39
CA ALA A 38 0.67 9.61 -7.82
C ALA A 38 0.22 8.36 -8.60
N SER A 39 -0.53 8.57 -9.68
CA SER A 39 -0.92 7.46 -10.55
C SER A 39 0.29 6.94 -11.32
N LEU A 40 0.39 5.62 -11.45
CA LEU A 40 1.46 4.97 -12.21
C LEU A 40 1.00 4.61 -13.61
N THR A 41 1.82 4.93 -14.61
CA THR A 41 1.70 4.35 -15.95
C THR A 41 2.02 2.85 -15.93
N PRO A 42 1.58 2.08 -16.94
CA PRO A 42 1.91 0.66 -17.04
C PRO A 42 3.42 0.39 -17.04
N ASP A 43 4.21 1.24 -17.72
CA ASP A 43 5.66 1.11 -17.80
C ASP A 43 6.34 1.37 -16.45
N GLU A 44 5.90 2.39 -15.72
CA GLU A 44 6.40 2.69 -14.37
C GLU A 44 6.07 1.55 -13.40
N ARG A 45 4.86 1.00 -13.49
CA ARG A 45 4.47 -0.18 -12.70
C ARG A 45 5.34 -1.39 -13.01
N ALA A 46 5.61 -1.67 -14.29
CA ALA A 46 6.46 -2.80 -14.69
C ALA A 46 7.90 -2.64 -14.19
N ARG A 47 8.49 -1.44 -14.31
CA ARG A 47 9.80 -1.11 -13.73
C ARG A 47 9.80 -1.28 -12.22
N GLY A 48 8.77 -0.78 -11.56
CA GLY A 48 8.55 -0.94 -10.12
C GLY A 48 8.52 -2.39 -9.67
N GLN A 49 7.81 -3.25 -10.39
CA GLN A 49 7.75 -4.68 -10.10
C GLN A 49 9.10 -5.36 -10.26
N ALA A 50 9.89 -4.95 -11.27
CA ALA A 50 11.26 -5.45 -11.44
C ALA A 50 12.15 -5.03 -10.25
N SER A 51 12.08 -3.76 -9.81
CA SER A 51 12.80 -3.28 -8.62
C SER A 51 12.34 -4.00 -7.35
N ALA A 52 11.02 -4.17 -7.15
CA ALA A 52 10.47 -4.88 -6.01
C ALA A 52 10.94 -6.33 -5.93
N LYS A 53 11.07 -7.00 -7.09
CA LYS A 53 11.63 -8.35 -7.16
C LYS A 53 13.08 -8.40 -6.67
N LEU A 54 13.93 -7.47 -7.12
CA LEU A 54 15.33 -7.39 -6.67
C LEU A 54 15.44 -7.11 -5.16
N ILE A 55 14.64 -6.16 -4.67
CA ILE A 55 14.58 -5.84 -3.24
C ILE A 55 14.16 -7.05 -2.41
N ARG A 56 13.10 -7.75 -2.86
CA ARG A 56 12.61 -8.96 -2.21
C ARG A 56 13.67 -10.06 -2.18
N GLU A 57 14.37 -10.31 -3.28
CA GLU A 57 15.45 -11.31 -3.34
C GLU A 57 16.59 -11.00 -2.36
N GLU A 58 16.97 -9.73 -2.23
CA GLU A 58 18.03 -9.32 -1.31
C GLU A 58 17.57 -9.38 0.17
N LEU A 59 16.34 -8.98 0.47
CA LEU A 59 15.76 -9.07 1.81
C LEU A 59 15.49 -10.52 2.23
N GLU A 60 15.20 -11.42 1.28
CA GLU A 60 15.06 -12.84 1.56
C GLU A 60 16.38 -13.46 2.05
N LYS A 61 17.54 -12.99 1.54
CA LYS A 61 18.86 -13.42 2.06
C LYS A 61 19.02 -13.04 3.54
N VAL A 62 18.62 -11.81 3.91
CA VAL A 62 18.59 -11.36 5.32
C VAL A 62 17.71 -12.27 6.17
N ARG A 63 16.57 -12.72 5.63
CA ARG A 63 15.69 -13.66 6.32
C ARG A 63 16.33 -15.04 6.52
N GLN A 64 17.00 -15.55 5.50
CA GLN A 64 17.67 -16.85 5.53
C GLN A 64 18.89 -16.89 6.45
N GLU A 65 19.62 -15.77 6.58
CA GLU A 65 20.70 -15.61 7.55
C GLU A 65 20.21 -15.70 9.01
N GLY A 66 18.90 -15.60 9.25
CA GLY A 66 18.33 -15.64 10.60
C GLY A 66 18.63 -14.36 11.39
N GLY A 67 18.55 -14.41 12.71
CA GLY A 67 18.83 -13.25 13.58
C GLY A 67 17.72 -12.20 13.63
N ALA A 68 16.47 -12.62 13.41
CA ALA A 68 15.32 -11.80 13.77
C ALA A 68 15.28 -11.57 15.29
N GLY A 69 15.01 -10.34 15.69
CA GLY A 69 14.91 -9.94 17.09
C GLY A 69 13.56 -10.33 17.73
N GLU A 70 13.16 -9.58 18.75
CA GLU A 70 11.89 -9.78 19.42
C GLU A 70 10.72 -9.70 18.43
N HIS A 71 9.69 -10.53 18.63
CA HIS A 71 8.54 -10.67 17.75
C HIS A 71 8.87 -11.07 16.29
N GLY A 72 10.09 -11.54 16.01
CA GLY A 72 10.49 -11.96 14.67
C GLY A 72 10.74 -10.79 13.70
N VAL A 73 11.02 -9.59 14.23
CA VAL A 73 11.33 -8.41 13.42
C VAL A 73 12.84 -8.32 13.15
N PHE A 74 13.22 -8.00 11.91
CA PHE A 74 14.63 -7.75 11.58
C PHE A 74 15.05 -6.33 11.98
N GLY A 75 16.26 -6.21 12.52
CA GLY A 75 16.82 -4.90 12.89
C GLY A 75 16.98 -3.99 11.67
N GLY A 76 16.65 -2.71 11.85
CA GLY A 76 16.65 -1.73 10.75
C GLY A 76 18.00 -1.62 10.04
N GLU A 77 19.12 -1.74 10.76
CA GLU A 77 20.46 -1.72 10.17
C GLU A 77 20.70 -2.84 9.15
N ARG A 78 20.12 -4.02 9.36
CA ARG A 78 20.26 -5.15 8.42
C ARG A 78 19.42 -4.95 7.17
N ILE A 79 18.21 -4.42 7.33
CA ILE A 79 17.35 -4.01 6.22
C ILE A 79 18.05 -2.90 5.42
N ALA A 80 18.62 -1.90 6.10
CA ALA A 80 19.36 -0.80 5.48
C ALA A 80 20.58 -1.31 4.70
N ALA A 81 21.36 -2.22 5.28
CA ALA A 81 22.52 -2.81 4.62
C ALA A 81 22.13 -3.60 3.35
N ALA A 82 21.02 -4.34 3.38
CA ALA A 82 20.49 -5.05 2.22
C ALA A 82 20.04 -4.08 1.11
N LEU A 83 19.28 -3.04 1.46
CA LEU A 83 18.86 -2.01 0.51
C LEU A 83 20.05 -1.24 -0.08
N SER A 84 21.05 -0.93 0.74
CA SER A 84 22.29 -0.25 0.30
C SER A 84 23.09 -1.07 -0.72
N ARG A 85 23.09 -2.42 -0.61
CA ARG A 85 23.70 -3.30 -1.64
C ARG A 85 23.06 -3.19 -3.01
N LEU A 86 21.79 -2.76 -3.07
CA LEU A 86 21.08 -2.48 -4.32
C LEU A 86 21.21 -1.03 -4.78
N GLY A 87 21.99 -0.22 -4.07
CA GLY A 87 22.14 1.22 -4.31
C GLY A 87 20.98 2.06 -3.76
N CYS A 88 20.11 1.49 -2.93
CA CYS A 88 19.02 2.21 -2.28
C CYS A 88 19.49 2.82 -0.94
N GLY A 89 19.95 4.07 -0.97
CA GLY A 89 20.36 4.85 0.20
C GLY A 89 19.37 5.97 0.60
N GLU A 90 19.81 6.91 1.44
CA GLU A 90 18.99 8.05 1.88
C GLU A 90 18.51 8.93 0.71
N GLU A 91 19.33 9.04 -0.34
CA GLU A 91 19.00 9.77 -1.57
C GLU A 91 17.80 9.17 -2.33
N HIS A 92 17.49 7.90 -2.04
CA HIS A 92 16.32 7.19 -2.54
C HIS A 92 15.13 7.28 -1.57
N GLY A 93 15.15 8.20 -0.60
CA GLY A 93 14.05 8.39 0.35
C GLY A 93 13.72 7.14 1.16
N VAL A 94 14.75 6.35 1.49
CA VAL A 94 14.60 5.11 2.26
C VAL A 94 14.09 5.44 3.66
N TYR A 95 13.03 4.75 4.05
CA TYR A 95 12.54 4.75 5.43
C TYR A 95 12.39 3.31 5.91
N ILE A 96 12.92 3.05 7.10
CA ILE A 96 12.91 1.73 7.72
C ILE A 96 12.31 1.87 9.12
N GLY A 97 11.21 1.15 9.33
CA GLY A 97 10.56 1.00 10.63
C GLY A 97 10.77 -0.41 11.19
N PRO A 98 10.18 -0.71 12.36
CA PRO A 98 10.21 -2.06 12.94
C PRO A 98 9.57 -3.08 11.97
N GLY A 99 10.41 -3.81 11.24
CA GLY A 99 9.97 -4.82 10.27
C GLY A 99 9.31 -4.24 9.03
N PHE A 100 9.43 -2.94 8.78
CA PHE A 100 8.86 -2.26 7.62
C PHE A 100 9.98 -1.57 6.83
N TYR A 101 9.86 -1.55 5.51
CA TYR A 101 10.72 -0.76 4.64
C TYR A 101 9.88 -0.01 3.61
N SER A 102 10.41 1.14 3.18
CA SER A 102 9.94 1.84 2.00
C SER A 102 11.11 2.52 1.31
N VAL A 103 11.12 2.52 -0.01
CA VAL A 103 12.18 3.09 -0.84
C VAL A 103 11.59 3.68 -2.12
N HIS A 104 12.10 4.85 -2.51
CA HIS A 104 11.84 5.45 -3.81
C HIS A 104 12.91 5.01 -4.81
N THR A 105 12.53 4.23 -5.81
CA THR A 105 13.44 3.67 -6.83
C THR A 105 13.90 4.69 -7.88
N GLY A 106 13.60 5.97 -7.68
CA GLY A 106 13.77 7.04 -8.68
C GLY A 106 12.56 7.20 -9.61
N VAL A 107 11.72 6.17 -9.73
CA VAL A 107 10.51 6.19 -10.59
C VAL A 107 9.25 5.93 -9.78
N VAL A 108 9.29 4.93 -8.89
CA VAL A 108 8.14 4.52 -8.06
C VAL A 108 8.58 4.21 -6.64
N CYS A 109 7.60 4.10 -5.75
CA CYS A 109 7.81 3.59 -4.40
C CYS A 109 7.64 2.07 -4.34
N VAL A 110 8.53 1.43 -3.59
CA VAL A 110 8.40 0.04 -3.15
C VAL A 110 8.37 0.04 -1.63
N SER A 111 7.35 -0.57 -1.04
CA SER A 111 7.24 -0.70 0.41
C SER A 111 6.73 -2.08 0.81
N GLY A 112 6.95 -2.47 2.06
CA GLY A 112 6.46 -3.73 2.59
C GLY A 112 7.07 -4.09 3.93
N ASP A 113 6.80 -5.31 4.35
CA ASP A 113 7.19 -5.85 5.65
C ASP A 113 8.25 -6.93 5.48
N VAL A 114 9.20 -6.96 6.41
CA VAL A 114 10.30 -7.93 6.54
C VAL A 114 10.26 -8.48 7.96
N THR A 115 9.63 -9.62 8.11
CA THR A 115 9.59 -10.38 9.36
C THR A 115 10.12 -11.79 9.14
N LYS A 116 10.36 -12.51 10.23
CA LYS A 116 10.77 -13.92 10.17
C LYS A 116 9.79 -14.75 9.35
N HIS A 117 8.50 -14.46 9.46
CA HIS A 117 7.44 -15.26 8.86
C HIS A 117 7.01 -14.74 7.49
N GLU A 118 7.15 -13.45 7.24
CA GLU A 118 6.57 -12.79 6.09
C GLU A 118 7.55 -11.82 5.44
N LEU A 119 7.52 -11.80 4.10
CA LEU A 119 8.20 -10.81 3.29
C LEU A 119 7.23 -10.32 2.23
N THR A 120 6.78 -9.07 2.35
CA THR A 120 5.87 -8.42 1.40
C THR A 120 6.56 -7.30 0.63
N SER A 121 6.02 -7.01 -0.55
CA SER A 121 6.43 -5.89 -1.39
C SER A 121 5.23 -5.39 -2.19
N GLU A 122 4.97 -4.10 -2.12
CA GLU A 122 3.95 -3.39 -2.90
C GLU A 122 4.62 -2.28 -3.72
N VAL A 123 4.14 -2.08 -4.95
CA VAL A 123 4.57 -1.01 -5.84
C VAL A 123 3.48 0.04 -5.91
N HIS A 124 3.81 1.27 -5.58
CA HIS A 124 2.88 2.39 -5.60
C HIS A 124 3.55 3.70 -6.01
N GLY A 125 2.75 4.73 -6.32
CA GLY A 125 3.27 6.06 -6.56
C GLY A 125 3.70 6.76 -5.28
N ALA A 126 4.52 7.80 -5.40
CA ALA A 126 4.82 8.70 -4.30
C ALA A 126 3.52 9.31 -3.73
N TYR A 127 3.47 9.48 -2.41
CA TYR A 127 2.36 10.18 -1.77
C TYR A 127 2.45 11.67 -2.07
N ILE A 128 1.30 12.30 -2.37
CA ILE A 128 1.23 13.76 -2.61
C ILE A 128 1.59 14.51 -1.32
N GLU A 129 1.11 14.01 -0.19
CA GLU A 129 1.47 14.50 1.14
C GLU A 129 2.07 13.34 1.94
N PRO A 130 3.38 13.09 1.83
CA PRO A 130 4.03 12.01 2.56
C PRO A 130 4.11 12.31 4.06
N GLN A 131 4.30 11.26 4.87
CA GLN A 131 4.55 11.42 6.30
C GLN A 131 5.85 12.24 6.52
N PRO A 132 5.79 13.36 7.26
CA PRO A 132 6.96 14.20 7.49
C PRO A 132 8.15 13.41 8.03
N GLY A 133 9.33 13.61 7.44
CA GLY A 133 10.59 12.99 7.86
C GLY A 133 10.81 11.54 7.41
N THR A 134 9.99 11.00 6.50
CA THR A 134 10.04 9.57 6.12
C THR A 134 10.11 9.31 4.62
N GLY A 135 10.51 10.32 3.83
CA GLY A 135 10.60 10.22 2.38
C GLY A 135 9.23 10.17 1.67
N PRO A 136 9.20 10.12 0.32
CA PRO A 136 7.97 10.25 -0.46
C PRO A 136 7.09 8.98 -0.45
N CYS A 137 7.58 7.88 0.12
CA CYS A 137 6.96 6.56 0.01
C CYS A 137 6.17 6.13 1.24
N VAL A 138 6.10 6.97 2.27
CA VAL A 138 5.35 6.65 3.49
C VAL A 138 4.09 7.49 3.56
N LYS A 139 2.97 6.79 3.73
CA LYS A 139 1.65 7.40 3.88
C LYS A 139 1.60 8.25 5.15
N ASN A 140 1.19 9.51 5.01
CA ASN A 140 0.89 10.36 6.15
C ASN A 140 -0.29 9.78 6.94
N ARG A 141 -0.11 9.59 8.25
CA ARG A 141 -1.17 9.06 9.14
C ARG A 141 -2.01 10.15 9.81
N GLY A 142 -1.65 11.43 9.65
CA GLY A 142 -2.28 12.56 10.32
C GLY A 142 -1.96 12.61 11.82
N GLY A 143 -1.79 13.83 12.35
CA GLY A 143 -1.82 14.07 13.79
C GLY A 143 -3.27 14.31 14.21
N HIS A 144 -3.75 13.53 15.19
CA HIS A 144 -5.06 13.73 15.81
C HIS A 144 -5.15 15.07 16.55
#